data_AF-A0A2M8C8Q7-F1
#
_entry.id   AF-A0A2M8C8Q7-F1
#
_cell.length_a   1.000
_cell.length_b   1.000
_cell.length_c   1.000
_cell.angle_alpha   90.00
_cell.angle_beta   90.00
_cell.angle_gamma   90.00
#
_symmetry.space_group_name_H-M   'P 1'
#
loop_
_entity.id
_entity.type
_entity.pdbx_description
1 polymer ?
#
loop_
_entity_poly.entity_id
_entity_poly.type
_entity_poly.pdbx_seq_one_letter_code
_entity_poly.pdbx_strand_id
1 'polypeptide(L)'
;MKNSKTIETFDPQVVDNDITTVVKETNKVKGKVLLTDAEIVVSGGRGMKSSDNWGGLEEMADLLGAGMACSRPVSDEGWRSHTEHVGQTGKIIAPNLYMAFGISGAIQHLGG
;
A
#
# COMPACT_ATOMS: atom_id res chain seq x y z
N MET A 1 28.54 51.60 27.63
CA MET A 1 28.39 50.66 26.50
C MET A 1 26.91 50.34 26.32
N LYS A 2 26.22 50.98 25.37
CA LYS A 2 24.83 50.65 25.03
C LYS A 2 24.86 49.88 23.70
N ASN A 3 24.56 48.58 23.74
CA ASN A 3 24.38 47.77 22.55
C ASN A 3 23.10 48.22 21.84
N SER A 4 23.24 48.89 20.70
CA SER A 4 22.10 49.18 19.83
C SER A 4 21.89 47.97 18.93
N LYS A 5 20.84 47.18 19.19
CA LYS A 5 20.35 46.17 18.24
C LYS A 5 19.26 46.81 17.40
N THR A 6 19.45 46.80 16.09
CA THR A 6 18.46 47.22 15.11
C THR A 6 17.40 46.12 15.00
N ILE A 7 16.13 46.46 15.23
CA ILE A 7 15.00 45.56 14.97
C ILE A 7 14.47 45.95 13.60
N GLU A 8 14.54 45.02 12.65
CA GLU A 8 13.90 45.17 11.34
C GLU A 8 12.55 44.48 11.36
N THR A 9 11.51 45.22 11.04
CA THR A 9 10.15 44.69 10.94
C THR A 9 10.03 43.90 9.64
N PHE A 10 9.90 42.58 9.77
CA PHE A 10 9.63 41.68 8.66
C PHE A 10 8.12 41.42 8.58
N ASP A 11 7.50 41.96 7.54
CA ASP A 11 6.07 41.79 7.25
C ASP A 11 5.92 41.02 5.93
N PRO A 12 5.92 39.67 5.97
CA PRO A 12 5.82 38.87 4.76
C PRO A 12 4.42 39.00 4.16
N GLN A 13 4.36 39.62 3.00
CA GLN A 13 3.13 39.70 2.20
C GLN A 13 2.91 38.35 1.50
N VAL A 14 2.23 37.42 2.19
CA VAL A 14 1.81 36.15 1.61
C VAL A 14 0.57 36.40 0.79
N VAL A 15 0.69 36.27 -0.54
CA VAL A 15 -0.44 36.45 -1.46
C VAL A 15 -1.19 35.11 -1.55
N ASP A 16 -2.52 35.11 -1.68
CA ASP A 16 -3.33 33.87 -1.67
C ASP A 16 -2.87 32.81 -2.70
N ASN A 17 -2.20 33.22 -3.78
CA ASN A 17 -1.62 32.32 -4.78
C ASN A 17 -0.35 31.57 -4.32
N ASP A 18 0.33 32.06 -3.28
CA ASP A 18 1.53 31.41 -2.71
C ASP A 18 1.17 30.10 -2.00
N ILE A 19 -0.10 29.90 -1.64
CA ILE A 19 -0.62 28.71 -0.96
C ILE A 19 -1.61 27.97 -1.88
N THR A 20 -1.15 27.59 -3.07
CA THR A 20 -1.97 26.82 -4.02
C THR A 20 -1.56 25.35 -4.05
N THR A 21 -2.52 24.47 -3.74
CA THR A 21 -2.34 23.02 -3.87
C THR A 21 -2.63 22.61 -5.30
N VAL A 22 -1.59 22.25 -6.06
CA VAL A 22 -1.74 21.71 -7.40
C VAL A 22 -1.77 20.18 -7.34
N VAL A 23 -2.89 19.58 -7.73
CA VAL A 23 -2.98 18.13 -7.92
C VAL A 23 -2.13 17.77 -9.13
N LYS A 24 -0.90 17.27 -8.90
CA LYS A 24 0.01 16.88 -9.98
C LYS A 24 -0.47 15.64 -10.73
N GLU A 25 -1.14 14.72 -10.05
CA GLU A 25 -1.57 13.46 -10.64
C GLU A 25 -2.73 12.85 -9.86
N THR A 26 -3.67 12.24 -10.57
CA THR A 26 -4.78 11.47 -9.98
C THR A 26 -4.67 10.02 -10.42
N ASN A 27 -4.16 9.16 -9.54
CA ASN A 27 -4.09 7.72 -9.81
C ASN A 27 -5.44 7.06 -9.52
N LYS A 28 -6.25 6.85 -10.56
CA LYS A 28 -7.45 5.99 -10.49
C LYS A 28 -7.05 4.58 -10.89
N VAL A 29 -7.08 3.65 -9.93
CA VAL A 29 -6.95 2.21 -10.22
C VAL A 29 -8.15 1.80 -11.07
N LYS A 30 -7.94 1.53 -12.36
CA LYS A 30 -8.95 0.99 -13.28
C LYS A 30 -8.73 -0.51 -13.42
N GLY A 31 -9.78 -1.30 -13.19
CA GLY A 31 -9.82 -2.74 -13.49
C GLY A 31 -9.41 -3.69 -12.37
N LYS A 32 -8.72 -3.22 -11.33
CA LYS A 32 -8.40 -4.05 -10.15
C LYS A 32 -9.36 -3.74 -9.00
N VAL A 33 -9.94 -4.79 -8.42
CA VAL A 33 -10.77 -4.68 -7.20
C VAL A 33 -9.90 -4.13 -6.07
N LEU A 34 -10.43 -3.15 -5.34
CA LEU A 34 -9.76 -2.67 -4.13
C LEU A 34 -9.64 -3.83 -3.15
N LEU A 35 -8.44 -4.09 -2.66
CA LEU A 35 -8.18 -5.24 -1.77
C LEU A 35 -9.07 -5.23 -0.51
N THR A 36 -9.46 -4.05 -0.02
CA THR A 36 -10.36 -3.88 1.13
C THR A 36 -11.81 -4.29 0.83
N ASP A 37 -12.21 -4.24 -0.44
CA ASP A 37 -13.58 -4.44 -0.89
C ASP A 37 -13.71 -5.77 -1.66
N ALA A 38 -12.64 -6.56 -1.73
CA ALA A 38 -12.61 -7.81 -2.47
C ALA A 38 -13.35 -8.91 -1.72
N GLU A 39 -14.31 -9.57 -2.38
CA GLU A 39 -15.02 -10.73 -1.84
C GLU A 39 -14.13 -11.99 -1.82
N ILE A 40 -13.22 -12.10 -2.79
CA ILE A 40 -12.26 -13.20 -2.94
C ILE A 40 -10.87 -12.60 -2.94
N VAL A 41 -9.94 -13.19 -2.19
CA VAL A 41 -8.55 -12.77 -2.11
C VAL A 41 -7.62 -13.94 -2.38
N VAL A 42 -6.69 -13.72 -3.31
CA VAL A 42 -5.57 -14.62 -3.59
C VAL A 42 -4.31 -13.97 -3.01
N SER A 43 -3.64 -14.69 -2.12
CA SER A 43 -2.49 -14.17 -1.38
C SER A 43 -1.26 -15.05 -1.52
N GLY A 44 -0.11 -14.44 -1.79
CA GLY A 44 1.17 -15.13 -1.92
C GLY A 44 2.17 -14.78 -0.81
N GLY A 45 2.97 -15.78 -0.45
CA GLY A 45 4.02 -15.66 0.57
C GLY A 45 5.42 -15.96 0.05
N ARG A 46 6.39 -15.95 0.97
CA ARG A 46 7.79 -16.25 0.64
C ARG A 46 7.98 -17.66 0.06
N GLY A 47 7.04 -18.57 0.27
CA GLY A 47 7.02 -19.89 -0.37
C GLY A 47 6.98 -19.85 -1.90
N MET A 48 6.68 -18.70 -2.51
CA MET A 48 6.78 -18.48 -3.96
C MET A 48 8.23 -18.40 -4.46
N LYS A 49 9.22 -18.24 -3.57
CA LYS A 49 10.67 -18.22 -3.85
C LYS A 49 11.21 -17.08 -4.73
N SER A 50 10.41 -16.52 -5.64
CA SER A 50 10.73 -15.33 -6.44
C SER A 50 9.45 -14.67 -6.95
N SER A 51 9.56 -13.44 -7.45
CA SER A 51 8.49 -12.72 -8.16
C SER A 51 8.01 -13.45 -9.42
N ASP A 52 8.90 -14.18 -10.10
CA ASP A 52 8.61 -14.81 -11.39
C ASP A 52 7.62 -15.99 -11.28
N ASN A 53 7.49 -16.57 -10.08
CA ASN A 53 6.59 -17.70 -9.84
C ASN A 53 5.13 -17.27 -9.55
N TRP A 54 4.82 -15.97 -9.64
CA TRP A 54 3.50 -15.43 -9.31
C TRP A 54 2.49 -15.51 -10.44
N GLY A 55 2.92 -15.80 -11.68
CA GLY A 55 2.03 -15.76 -12.85
C GLY A 55 0.75 -16.59 -12.67
N GLY A 56 0.83 -17.77 -12.06
CA GLY A 56 -0.36 -18.60 -11.78
C GLY A 56 -1.31 -18.01 -10.73
N LEU A 57 -0.78 -17.26 -9.75
CA LEU A 57 -1.62 -16.54 -8.78
C LEU A 57 -2.34 -15.36 -9.44
N GLU A 58 -1.64 -14.65 -10.33
CA GLU A 58 -2.21 -13.52 -11.08
C GLU A 58 -3.30 -14.00 -12.04
N GLU A 59 -3.06 -15.06 -12.81
CA GLU A 59 -4.05 -15.67 -13.69
C GLU A 59 -5.28 -16.14 -12.92
N MET A 60 -5.09 -16.82 -11.78
CA MET A 60 -6.19 -17.25 -10.93
C MET A 60 -6.99 -16.07 -10.35
N ALA A 61 -6.31 -15.01 -9.93
CA ALA A 61 -6.98 -13.82 -9.43
C ALA A 61 -7.82 -13.15 -10.52
N ASP A 62 -7.29 -13.04 -11.74
CA ASP A 62 -8.01 -12.47 -12.88
C ASP A 62 -9.24 -13.32 -13.26
N LEU A 63 -9.10 -14.66 -13.28
CA LEU A 63 -10.21 -15.58 -13.56
C LEU A 63 -11.33 -15.52 -12.53
N LEU A 64 -10.99 -15.29 -11.26
CA LEU A 64 -11.94 -15.23 -10.15
C LEU A 64 -12.45 -13.81 -9.86
N GLY A 65 -11.89 -12.79 -10.50
CA GLY A 65 -12.14 -11.39 -10.12
C GLY A 65 -11.68 -11.07 -8.69
N ALA A 66 -10.63 -11.74 -8.22
CA ALA A 66 -10.14 -11.63 -6.85
C ALA A 66 -9.19 -10.44 -6.65
N GLY A 67 -9.14 -9.94 -5.41
CA GLY A 67 -8.07 -9.05 -4.97
C GLY A 67 -6.76 -9.81 -4.77
N MET A 68 -5.64 -9.18 -5.13
CA MET A 68 -4.29 -9.71 -4.89
C MET A 68 -3.72 -9.18 -3.57
N ALA A 69 -3.18 -10.10 -2.76
CA ALA A 69 -2.54 -9.80 -1.48
C ALA A 69 -1.17 -10.47 -1.36
N CYS A 70 -0.39 -10.03 -0.38
CA CYS A 70 0.87 -10.66 -0.04
C CYS A 70 1.17 -10.61 1.47
N SER A 71 2.07 -11.49 1.91
CA SER A 71 2.64 -11.44 3.27
C SER A 71 3.78 -10.43 3.38
N ARG A 72 4.09 -9.97 4.60
CA ARG A 72 5.17 -9.00 4.86
C ARG A 72 6.52 -9.30 4.18
N PRO A 73 7.07 -10.53 4.24
CA PRO A 73 8.36 -10.81 3.59
C PRO A 73 8.33 -10.53 2.08
N VAL A 74 7.20 -10.78 1.42
CA VAL A 74 7.03 -10.54 -0.02
C VAL A 74 7.06 -9.04 -0.34
N SER A 75 6.37 -8.22 0.47
CA SER A 75 6.39 -6.76 0.29
C SER A 75 7.75 -6.16 0.65
N ASP A 76 8.43 -6.69 1.67
CA ASP A 76 9.75 -6.25 2.11
C ASP A 76 10.83 -6.59 1.07
N GLU A 77 10.71 -7.76 0.41
CA GLU A 77 11.58 -8.18 -0.70
C GLU A 77 11.25 -7.47 -2.03
N GLY A 78 10.22 -6.62 -2.06
CA GLY A 78 9.84 -5.82 -3.22
C GLY A 78 9.18 -6.61 -4.35
N TRP A 79 8.79 -7.86 -4.12
CA TRP A 79 8.13 -8.69 -5.14
C TRP A 79 6.74 -8.15 -5.47
N ARG A 80 6.07 -7.55 -4.47
CA ARG A 80 4.74 -6.94 -4.60
C ARG A 80 4.71 -5.61 -3.86
N SER A 81 3.73 -4.77 -4.24
CA SER A 81 3.54 -3.46 -3.61
C SER A 81 3.22 -3.61 -2.12
N HIS A 82 3.76 -2.70 -1.30
CA HIS A 82 3.41 -2.59 0.12
C HIS A 82 1.91 -2.35 0.34
N THR A 83 1.20 -1.82 -0.66
CA THR A 83 -0.25 -1.64 -0.62
C THR A 83 -1.03 -2.96 -0.69
N GLU A 84 -0.39 -4.08 -1.02
CA GLU A 84 -1.02 -5.40 -1.09
C GLU A 84 -0.69 -6.26 0.14
N HIS A 85 0.13 -5.75 1.06
CA HIS A 85 0.50 -6.44 2.29
C HIS A 85 -0.71 -6.55 3.23
N VAL A 86 -1.04 -7.79 3.62
CA VAL A 86 -2.08 -8.12 4.61
C VAL A 86 -1.45 -8.56 5.93
N GLY A 87 -2.02 -8.08 7.03
CA GLY A 87 -1.62 -8.43 8.39
C GLY A 87 -1.73 -7.27 9.37
N GLN A 88 -1.33 -7.48 10.61
CA GLN A 88 -1.39 -6.55 11.73
C GLN A 88 -0.75 -5.18 11.43
N THR A 89 0.31 -5.15 10.61
CA THR A 89 1.00 -3.91 10.20
C THR A 89 0.68 -3.52 8.76
N GLY A 90 -0.17 -4.28 8.08
CA GLY A 90 -0.61 -4.07 6.70
C GLY A 90 -2.07 -3.68 6.65
N LYS A 91 -2.74 -4.06 5.56
CA LYS A 91 -4.19 -3.94 5.44
C LYS A 91 -4.87 -5.05 6.24
N ILE A 92 -5.94 -4.65 6.92
CA ILE A 92 -6.89 -5.55 7.56
C ILE A 92 -8.05 -5.74 6.60
N ILE A 93 -8.37 -6.98 6.24
CA ILE A 93 -9.43 -7.33 5.29
C ILE A 93 -10.26 -8.52 5.78
N ALA A 94 -11.48 -8.63 5.29
CA ALA A 94 -12.39 -9.71 5.65
C ALA A 94 -13.17 -10.22 4.43
N PRO A 95 -12.49 -10.83 3.43
CA PRO A 95 -13.15 -11.41 2.27
C PRO A 95 -13.98 -12.65 2.67
N ASN A 96 -14.93 -13.03 1.82
CA ASN A 96 -15.66 -14.29 1.95
C ASN A 96 -14.76 -15.52 1.72
N LEU A 97 -13.74 -15.37 0.87
CA LEU A 97 -12.74 -16.40 0.60
C LEU A 97 -11.33 -15.80 0.58
N TYR A 98 -10.45 -16.32 1.44
CA TYR A 98 -9.02 -16.00 1.45
C TYR A 98 -8.20 -17.24 1.13
N MET A 99 -7.39 -17.18 0.07
CA MET A 99 -6.51 -18.28 -0.33
C MET A 99 -5.06 -17.89 -0.11
N ALA A 100 -4.37 -18.61 0.77
CA ALA A 100 -3.00 -18.33 1.19
C ALA A 100 -2.01 -19.34 0.60
N PHE A 101 -1.18 -18.91 -0.35
CA PHE A 101 -0.21 -19.76 -1.04
C PHE A 101 1.21 -19.45 -0.58
N GLY A 102 1.89 -20.44 0.00
CA GLY A 102 3.27 -20.28 0.48
C GLY A 102 3.41 -19.27 1.63
N ILE A 103 2.33 -19.04 2.39
CA ILE A 103 2.29 -18.22 3.61
C ILE A 103 2.26 -19.16 4.81
N SER A 104 3.13 -18.91 5.79
CA SER A 104 3.29 -19.79 6.96
C SER A 104 2.21 -19.62 8.03
N GLY A 105 1.35 -18.60 7.93
CA GLY A 105 0.32 -18.30 8.93
C GLY A 105 0.87 -17.70 10.23
N ALA A 106 1.88 -16.82 10.14
CA ALA A 106 2.36 -16.09 11.32
C ALA A 106 1.21 -15.26 11.95
N ILE A 107 1.23 -15.09 13.27
CA ILE A 107 0.19 -14.36 14.02
C ILE A 107 -0.04 -12.96 13.44
N GLN A 108 1.03 -12.30 13.00
CA GLN A 108 0.95 -10.97 12.40
C GLN A 108 0.23 -11.00 11.05
N HIS A 109 0.32 -12.09 10.27
CA HIS A 109 -0.44 -12.22 9.03
C HIS A 109 -1.91 -12.49 9.30
N LEU A 110 -2.22 -13.35 10.28
CA LEU A 110 -3.59 -13.70 10.69
C LEU A 110 -4.34 -12.57 11.40
N GLY A 111 -3.62 -11.59 11.95
CA GLY A 111 -4.20 -10.43 12.61
C GLY A 111 -4.72 -9.35 11.66
N GLY A 112 -4.67 -9.58 10.35
CA GLY A 112 -5.23 -8.70 9.32
C GLY A 112 -6.09 -9.45 8.33
#